data_AF-A0A2S2PJB0-F1
#
_entry.id   AF-A0A2S2PJB0-F1
#
_cell.length_a   1.000
_cell.length_b   1.000
_cell.length_c   1.000
_cell.angle_alpha   90.00
_cell.angle_beta   90.00
_cell.angle_gamma   90.00
#
_symmetry.space_group_name_H-M   'P 1'
#
loop_
_entity.id
_entity.type
_entity.pdbx_description
1 polymer ?
#
loop_
_entity_poly.entity_id
_entity_poly.type
_entity_poly.pdbx_seq_one_letter_code
_entity_poly.pdbx_strand_id
1 'polypeptide(L)'
;MDIGELLDYKPANTPKRPLPEEEVNQIQENETDYERQKKLRRLAKHRVQQIEKQEQERLKAEQERLAEEQRLKQERQDMVQKLVDENLAGTDDGVLDEAALKRMILLFEKKVLKNQEMRIKFPENPEKFMESEIELHDILTEMHAIATVPDLYPILVNLKAVSSLLELLSHENTDIAVAVVNLLQELTDLDSLNENEEGTEILIDALLSKQICAL
;
A
#
# COMPACT_ATOMS: atom_id res chain seq x y z
N MET A 1 47.26 6.62 -43.82
CA MET A 1 47.56 6.15 -42.45
C MET A 1 47.17 4.70 -42.41
N ASP A 2 48.17 3.83 -42.27
CA ASP A 2 48.03 2.39 -42.39
C ASP A 2 47.40 1.83 -41.11
N ILE A 3 46.28 1.13 -41.23
CA ILE A 3 45.43 0.71 -40.10
C ILE A 3 46.13 -0.38 -39.25
N GLY A 4 47.17 -1.01 -39.80
CA GLY A 4 47.98 -2.03 -39.12
C GLY A 4 48.81 -1.51 -37.94
N GLU A 5 49.23 -0.23 -37.94
CA GLU A 5 50.03 0.33 -36.84
C GLU A 5 49.20 0.72 -35.60
N LEU A 6 47.87 0.81 -35.73
CA LEU A 6 46.97 1.17 -34.63
C LEU A 6 46.59 0.00 -33.71
N LEU A 7 46.85 -1.24 -34.12
CA LEU A 7 46.55 -2.45 -33.33
C LEU A 7 47.72 -2.92 -32.46
N ASP A 8 48.93 -2.41 -32.68
CA ASP A 8 50.13 -2.73 -31.89
C ASP A 8 50.44 -1.69 -30.78
N TYR A 9 49.60 -0.66 -30.63
CA TYR A 9 49.80 0.36 -29.60
C TYR A 9 49.41 -0.17 -28.21
N LYS A 10 50.41 -0.62 -27.44
CA LYS A 10 50.26 -0.88 -26.00
C LYS A 10 50.44 0.42 -25.21
N PRO A 11 49.44 0.88 -24.44
CA PRO A 11 49.61 2.06 -23.60
C PRO A 11 50.71 1.83 -22.55
N ALA A 12 51.53 2.85 -22.32
CA ALA A 12 52.60 2.80 -21.32
C ALA A 12 52.01 2.45 -19.94
N ASN A 13 52.61 1.47 -19.28
CA ASN A 13 52.23 1.01 -17.95
C ASN A 13 52.32 2.18 -16.96
N THR A 14 51.18 2.77 -16.62
CA THR A 14 51.09 3.81 -15.60
C THR A 14 51.62 3.22 -14.29
N PRO A 15 52.59 3.85 -13.59
CA PRO A 15 53.14 3.30 -12.37
C PRO A 15 52.00 3.01 -11.39
N LYS A 16 51.85 1.74 -11.00
CA LYS A 16 50.84 1.30 -10.06
C LYS A 16 50.98 2.12 -8.78
N ARG A 17 49.90 2.78 -8.36
CA ARG A 17 49.84 3.43 -7.04
C ARG A 17 50.15 2.35 -6.00
N PRO A 18 51.19 2.51 -5.16
CA PRO A 18 51.57 1.47 -4.20
C PRO A 18 50.39 1.18 -3.27
N LEU A 19 50.16 -0.11 -3.00
CA LEU A 19 49.18 -0.52 -2.00
C LEU A 19 49.72 -0.13 -0.61
N PRO A 20 48.84 0.22 0.36
CA PRO A 20 49.25 0.63 1.70
C PRO A 20 50.16 -0.37 2.43
N GLU A 21 50.15 -1.64 2.02
CA GLU A 21 50.98 -2.71 2.55
C GLU A 21 52.46 -2.63 2.07
N GLU A 22 52.71 -2.05 0.89
CA GLU A 22 54.06 -1.89 0.34
C GLU A 22 54.86 -0.76 1.00
N GLU A 23 54.18 0.23 1.63
CA GLU A 23 54.84 1.27 2.43
C GLU A 23 55.39 0.73 3.76
N VAL A 24 54.86 -0.40 4.25
CA VAL A 24 55.28 -1.00 5.53
C VAL A 24 56.66 -1.66 5.40
N ASN A 25 57.03 -2.12 4.20
CA ASN A 25 58.33 -2.76 3.94
C ASN A 25 59.47 -1.77 3.68
N GLN A 26 59.22 -0.45 3.72
CA GLN A 26 60.24 0.60 3.61
C GLN A 26 60.50 1.28 4.97
N ILE A 27 60.65 0.51 6.03
CA ILE A 27 61.25 1.03 7.26
C ILE A 27 62.75 1.24 6.97
N GLN A 28 63.10 2.43 6.51
CA GLN A 28 64.48 2.88 6.48
C GLN A 28 64.97 2.98 7.93
N GLU A 29 66.11 2.34 8.25
CA GLU A 29 66.71 2.28 9.59
C GLU A 29 67.09 3.66 10.19
N ASN A 30 66.84 4.77 9.49
CA ASN A 30 67.25 6.13 9.85
C ASN A 30 66.10 7.11 10.17
N GLU A 31 64.86 6.67 10.38
CA GLU A 31 63.76 7.57 10.81
C GLU A 31 63.82 7.88 12.32
N THR A 32 63.55 9.15 12.69
CA THR A 32 63.45 9.55 14.09
C THR A 32 62.18 8.98 14.75
N ASP A 33 62.24 8.62 16.04
CA ASP A 33 61.08 8.04 16.78
C ASP A 33 59.79 8.87 16.65
N TYR A 34 59.93 10.20 16.52
CA TYR A 34 58.83 11.13 16.29
C TYR A 34 58.12 10.94 14.93
N GLU A 35 58.87 10.71 13.85
CA GLU A 35 58.31 10.49 12.50
C GLU A 35 57.58 9.15 12.40
N ARG A 36 58.16 8.12 13.03
CA ARG A 36 57.56 6.78 13.14
C ARG A 36 56.22 6.84 13.88
N GLN A 37 56.16 7.56 14.99
CA GLN A 37 54.94 7.74 15.80
C GLN A 37 53.85 8.53 15.05
N LYS A 38 54.23 9.53 14.24
CA LYS A 38 53.30 10.30 13.39
C LYS A 38 52.72 9.47 12.24
N LYS A 39 53.54 8.63 11.59
CA LYS A 39 53.08 7.66 10.57
C LYS A 39 52.11 6.63 11.17
N LEU A 40 52.45 6.03 12.32
CA LEU A 40 51.59 5.09 13.05
C LEU A 40 50.23 5.69 13.39
N ARG A 41 50.18 6.95 13.85
CA ARG A 41 48.92 7.66 14.16
C ARG A 41 48.07 7.92 12.92
N ARG A 42 48.66 8.22 11.76
CA ARG A 42 47.94 8.37 10.49
C ARG A 42 47.35 7.05 10.01
N LEU A 43 48.12 5.96 10.12
CA LEU A 43 47.70 4.61 9.74
C LEU A 43 46.57 4.10 10.63
N ALA A 44 46.63 4.39 11.94
CA ALA A 44 45.56 4.11 12.89
C ALA A 44 44.27 4.88 12.57
N LYS A 45 44.37 6.18 12.25
CA LYS A 45 43.20 6.99 11.82
C LYS A 45 42.56 6.47 10.54
N HIS A 46 43.36 6.07 9.55
CA HIS A 46 42.87 5.50 8.30
C HIS A 46 42.19 4.14 8.53
N ARG A 47 42.75 3.28 9.40
CA ARG A 47 42.10 2.01 9.79
C ARG A 47 40.75 2.26 10.48
N VAL A 48 40.67 3.22 11.39
CA VAL A 48 39.40 3.57 12.06
C VAL A 48 38.37 4.08 11.05
N GLN A 49 38.75 4.98 10.14
CA GLN A 49 37.85 5.45 9.08
C GLN A 49 37.39 4.34 8.13
N GLN A 50 38.25 3.37 7.82
CA GLN A 50 37.84 2.22 7.00
C GLN A 50 36.87 1.30 7.73
N ILE A 51 37.05 1.10 9.04
CA ILE A 51 36.12 0.32 9.87
C ILE A 51 34.76 1.03 9.97
N GLU A 52 34.74 2.33 10.25
CA GLU A 52 33.50 3.14 10.28
C GLU A 52 32.76 3.10 8.94
N LYS A 53 33.49 3.19 7.83
CA LYS A 53 32.88 3.10 6.49
C LYS A 53 32.30 1.72 6.20
N GLN A 54 33.00 0.64 6.57
CA GLN A 54 32.49 -0.73 6.44
C GLN A 54 31.28 -0.97 7.33
N GLU A 55 31.24 -0.43 8.53
CA GLU A 55 30.11 -0.54 9.44
C GLU A 55 28.88 0.21 8.91
N GLN A 56 29.06 1.42 8.37
CA GLN A 56 27.99 2.15 7.68
C GLN A 56 27.47 1.42 6.45
N GLU A 57 28.34 0.81 5.64
CA GLU A 57 27.92 0.00 4.49
C GLU A 57 27.13 -1.23 4.92
N ARG A 58 27.52 -1.90 6.01
CA ARG A 58 26.75 -3.02 6.59
C ARG A 58 25.38 -2.59 7.09
N LEU A 59 25.31 -1.49 7.85
CA LEU A 59 24.04 -0.94 8.36
C LEU A 59 23.10 -0.55 7.22
N LYS A 60 23.61 0.07 6.15
CA LYS A 60 22.83 0.37 4.95
C LYS A 60 22.32 -0.89 4.25
N ALA A 61 23.18 -1.89 4.07
CA ALA A 61 22.78 -3.16 3.45
C ALA A 61 21.73 -3.89 4.29
N GLU A 62 21.82 -3.84 5.62
CA GLU A 62 20.82 -4.41 6.52
C GLU A 62 19.49 -3.67 6.45
N GLN A 63 19.51 -2.33 6.42
CA GLN A 63 18.30 -1.51 6.22
C GLN A 63 17.64 -1.76 4.86
N GLU A 64 18.44 -1.91 3.79
CA GLU A 64 17.94 -2.20 2.45
C GLU A 64 17.30 -3.58 2.38
N ARG A 65 17.92 -4.60 2.99
CA ARG A 65 17.33 -5.95 3.09
C ARG A 65 16.03 -5.96 3.87
N LEU A 66 15.95 -5.23 4.98
CA LEU A 66 14.72 -5.09 5.76
C LEU A 66 13.62 -4.39 4.97
N ALA A 67 13.96 -3.32 4.24
CA ALA A 67 13.00 -2.61 3.38
C ALA A 67 12.51 -3.49 2.22
N GLU A 68 13.38 -4.28 1.61
CA GLU A 68 13.02 -5.23 0.56
C GLU A 68 12.14 -6.37 1.09
N GLU A 69 12.43 -6.89 2.29
CA GLU A 69 11.59 -7.90 2.94
C GLU A 69 10.20 -7.34 3.28
N GLN A 70 10.13 -6.10 3.76
CA GLN A 70 8.86 -5.41 4.00
C GLN A 70 8.06 -5.21 2.71
N ARG A 71 8.71 -4.79 1.62
CA ARG A 71 8.08 -4.66 0.30
C ARG A 71 7.52 -5.99 -0.19
N LEU A 72 8.32 -7.06 -0.12
CA LEU A 72 7.89 -8.38 -0.55
C LEU A 72 6.73 -8.93 0.31
N LYS A 73 6.74 -8.64 1.62
CA LYS A 73 5.61 -8.96 2.51
C LYS A 73 4.36 -8.21 2.10
N GLN A 74 4.49 -6.92 1.78
CA GLN A 74 3.37 -6.09 1.33
C GLN A 74 2.83 -6.59 -0.03
N GLU A 75 3.69 -6.84 -1.02
CA GLU A 75 3.30 -7.40 -2.32
C GLU A 75 2.59 -8.76 -2.19
N ARG A 76 3.03 -9.60 -1.25
CA ARG A 76 2.37 -10.88 -0.97
C ARG A 76 1.00 -10.68 -0.35
N GLN A 77 0.85 -9.73 0.57
CA GLN A 77 -0.45 -9.38 1.14
C GLN A 77 -1.38 -8.84 0.05
N ASP A 78 -0.88 -7.98 -0.84
CA ASP A 78 -1.64 -7.42 -1.95
C ASP A 78 -2.06 -8.51 -2.96
N MET A 79 -1.18 -9.48 -3.24
CA MET A 79 -1.52 -10.63 -4.10
C MET A 79 -2.61 -11.51 -3.49
N VAL A 80 -2.49 -11.84 -2.20
CA VAL A 80 -3.53 -12.62 -1.49
C VAL A 80 -4.85 -11.88 -1.50
N GLN A 81 -4.81 -10.57 -1.25
CA GLN A 81 -5.97 -9.70 -1.30
C GLN A 81 -6.66 -9.76 -2.67
N LYS A 82 -5.89 -9.63 -3.77
CA LYS A 82 -6.42 -9.71 -5.14
C LYS A 82 -7.06 -11.07 -5.44
N LEU A 83 -6.41 -12.16 -5.07
CA LEU A 83 -6.97 -13.50 -5.28
C LEU A 83 -8.29 -13.70 -4.51
N VAL A 84 -8.40 -13.14 -3.30
CA VAL A 84 -9.65 -13.17 -2.55
C VAL A 84 -10.73 -12.36 -3.27
N ASP A 85 -10.40 -11.15 -3.73
CA ASP A 85 -11.35 -10.27 -4.43
C ASP A 85 -11.81 -10.90 -5.76
N GLU A 86 -10.92 -11.54 -6.53
CA GLU A 86 -11.25 -12.29 -7.75
C GLU A 86 -12.17 -13.49 -7.49
N ASN A 87 -11.95 -14.21 -6.39
CA ASN A 87 -12.84 -15.31 -5.99
C ASN A 87 -14.21 -14.81 -5.55
N LEU A 88 -14.28 -13.62 -4.94
CA LEU A 88 -15.55 -12.99 -4.54
C LEU A 88 -16.33 -12.47 -5.76
N ALA A 89 -15.63 -12.03 -6.81
CA ALA A 89 -16.20 -11.58 -8.09
C ALA A 89 -16.64 -12.73 -9.03
N GLY A 90 -16.55 -14.00 -8.60
CA GLY A 90 -16.86 -15.17 -9.43
C GLY A 90 -18.32 -15.29 -9.85
N THR A 91 -18.52 -15.36 -11.18
CA THR A 91 -19.72 -15.74 -11.97
C THR A 91 -21.05 -15.19 -11.45
N ASP A 92 -21.32 -13.93 -11.77
CA ASP A 92 -22.65 -13.36 -11.69
C ASP A 92 -23.43 -13.72 -12.97
N ASP A 93 -24.29 -14.74 -12.88
CA ASP A 93 -25.20 -15.18 -13.96
C ASP A 93 -26.40 -14.20 -14.10
N GLY A 94 -26.15 -12.89 -13.97
CA GLY A 94 -27.10 -11.80 -14.22
C GLY A 94 -28.29 -11.72 -13.28
N VAL A 95 -28.33 -12.50 -12.21
CA VAL A 95 -29.40 -12.46 -11.19
C VAL A 95 -28.74 -12.30 -9.82
N LEU A 96 -29.01 -11.16 -9.18
CA LEU A 96 -28.57 -10.87 -7.83
C LEU A 96 -29.20 -11.87 -6.85
N ASP A 97 -28.43 -12.88 -6.43
CA ASP A 97 -28.86 -13.88 -5.46
C ASP A 97 -28.40 -13.53 -4.03
N GLU A 98 -28.98 -14.18 -3.02
CA GLU A 98 -28.60 -13.96 -1.61
C GLU A 98 -27.10 -14.16 -1.39
N ALA A 99 -26.47 -15.11 -2.09
CA ALA A 99 -25.05 -15.36 -1.98
C ALA A 99 -24.20 -14.24 -2.59
N ALA A 100 -24.57 -13.71 -3.75
CA ALA A 100 -23.95 -12.57 -4.41
C ALA A 100 -24.08 -11.32 -3.55
N LEU A 101 -25.25 -11.08 -2.96
CA LEU A 101 -25.43 -9.96 -2.04
C LEU A 101 -24.49 -10.04 -0.83
N LYS A 102 -24.38 -11.22 -0.20
CA LYS A 102 -23.46 -11.42 0.93
C LYS A 102 -22.00 -11.20 0.51
N ARG A 103 -21.62 -11.63 -0.70
CA ARG A 103 -20.29 -11.39 -1.27
C ARG A 103 -20.05 -9.89 -1.50
N MET A 104 -21.02 -9.20 -2.09
CA MET A 104 -20.96 -7.76 -2.36
C MET A 104 -20.84 -6.94 -1.07
N ILE A 105 -21.65 -7.23 -0.05
CA ILE A 105 -21.56 -6.57 1.26
C ILE A 105 -20.20 -6.84 1.91
N LEU A 106 -19.68 -8.06 1.82
CA LEU A 106 -18.36 -8.38 2.37
C LEU A 106 -17.24 -7.62 1.64
N LEU A 107 -17.33 -7.50 0.31
CA LEU A 107 -16.40 -6.68 -0.47
C LEU A 107 -16.48 -5.21 -0.06
N PHE A 108 -17.69 -4.66 0.07
CA PHE A 108 -17.92 -3.29 0.52
C PHE A 108 -17.25 -3.02 1.87
N GLU A 109 -17.51 -3.84 2.90
CA GLU A 109 -16.87 -3.71 4.21
C GLU A 109 -15.34 -3.77 4.13
N LYS A 110 -14.82 -4.65 3.29
CA LYS A 110 -13.37 -4.79 3.07
C LYS A 110 -12.78 -3.53 2.42
N LYS A 111 -13.48 -2.90 1.46
CA LYS A 111 -13.06 -1.64 0.82
C LYS A 111 -13.13 -0.47 1.80
N VAL A 112 -14.17 -0.38 2.63
CA VAL A 112 -14.28 0.63 3.69
C VAL A 112 -13.10 0.54 4.64
N LEU A 113 -12.81 -0.66 5.16
CA LEU A 113 -11.67 -0.88 6.05
C LEU A 113 -10.34 -0.57 5.38
N LYS A 114 -10.14 -1.01 4.12
CA LYS A 114 -8.91 -0.72 3.36
C LYS A 114 -8.72 0.78 3.17
N ASN A 115 -9.78 1.52 2.81
CA ASN A 115 -9.71 2.97 2.66
C ASN A 115 -9.36 3.64 4.00
N GLN A 116 -10.03 3.27 5.08
CA GLN A 116 -9.75 3.81 6.41
C GLN A 116 -8.32 3.52 6.87
N GLU A 117 -7.81 2.31 6.65
CA GLU A 117 -6.42 1.96 6.94
C GLU A 117 -5.43 2.81 6.14
N MET A 118 -5.69 3.02 4.85
CA MET A 118 -4.81 3.81 3.98
C MET A 118 -4.80 5.28 4.41
N ARG A 119 -5.94 5.83 4.84
CA ARG A 119 -6.03 7.17 5.41
C ARG A 119 -5.27 7.31 6.73
N ILE A 120 -5.30 6.29 7.60
CA ILE A 120 -4.53 6.27 8.85
C ILE A 120 -3.03 6.13 8.56
N LYS A 121 -2.64 5.30 7.59
CA LYS A 121 -1.23 5.08 7.20
C LYS A 121 -0.63 6.30 6.49
N PHE A 122 -1.43 7.02 5.70
CA PHE A 122 -0.96 8.09 4.82
C PHE A 122 -1.83 9.36 4.89
N PRO A 123 -1.98 10.00 6.06
CA PRO A 123 -2.90 11.13 6.24
C PRO A 123 -2.54 12.35 5.37
N GLU A 124 -1.24 12.59 5.14
CA GLU A 124 -0.73 13.75 4.40
C GLU A 124 -0.54 13.49 2.89
N ASN A 125 -0.80 12.26 2.42
CA ASN A 125 -0.53 11.86 1.03
C ASN A 125 -1.78 11.30 0.33
N PRO A 126 -2.65 12.18 -0.23
CA PRO A 126 -3.87 11.79 -0.92
C PRO A 126 -3.69 10.80 -2.07
N GLU A 127 -2.59 10.92 -2.81
CA GLU A 127 -2.29 10.05 -3.95
C GLU A 127 -2.24 8.56 -3.57
N LYS A 128 -1.89 8.25 -2.31
CA LYS A 128 -1.76 6.86 -1.86
C LYS A 128 -3.08 6.19 -1.51
N PHE A 129 -4.10 6.93 -1.08
CA PHE A 129 -5.41 6.37 -0.76
C PHE A 129 -6.45 6.60 -1.85
N MET A 130 -6.15 7.43 -2.86
CA MET A 130 -7.01 7.70 -4.01
C MET A 130 -7.48 6.41 -4.72
N GLU A 131 -6.58 5.45 -4.96
CA GLU A 131 -6.95 4.17 -5.59
C GLU A 131 -7.97 3.39 -4.73
N SER A 132 -7.76 3.32 -3.42
CA SER A 132 -8.72 2.69 -2.50
C SER A 132 -10.04 3.43 -2.37
N GLU A 133 -10.06 4.71 -2.69
CA GLU A 133 -11.25 5.56 -2.66
C GLU A 133 -12.11 5.38 -3.91
N ILE A 134 -11.47 5.27 -5.07
CA ILE A 134 -12.12 4.89 -6.33
C ILE A 134 -12.71 3.48 -6.20
N GLU A 135 -11.94 2.52 -5.68
CA GLU A 135 -12.43 1.16 -5.44
C GLU A 135 -13.66 1.13 -4.49
N LEU A 136 -13.72 2.04 -3.50
CA LEU A 136 -14.87 2.16 -2.59
C LEU A 136 -16.08 2.80 -3.29
N HIS A 137 -15.86 3.81 -4.13
CA HIS A 137 -16.93 4.41 -4.93
C HIS A 137 -17.51 3.40 -5.93
N ASP A 138 -16.67 2.60 -6.58
CA ASP A 138 -17.10 1.60 -7.57
C ASP A 138 -18.01 0.54 -6.95
N ILE A 139 -17.65 0.00 -5.77
CA ILE A 139 -18.51 -0.97 -5.06
C ILE A 139 -19.82 -0.33 -4.57
N LEU A 140 -19.81 0.94 -4.14
CA LEU A 140 -21.05 1.67 -3.81
C LEU A 140 -21.96 1.79 -5.04
N THR A 141 -21.37 1.98 -6.22
CA THR A 141 -22.11 2.05 -7.48
C THR A 141 -22.69 0.68 -7.85
N GLU A 142 -21.94 -0.40 -7.63
CA GLU A 142 -22.41 -1.78 -7.86
C GLU A 142 -23.56 -2.15 -6.91
N MET A 143 -23.54 -1.64 -5.67
CA MET A 143 -24.60 -1.86 -4.68
C MET A 143 -25.96 -1.27 -5.08
N HIS A 144 -26.04 -0.39 -6.09
CA HIS A 144 -27.31 0.05 -6.65
C HIS A 144 -28.15 -1.10 -7.21
N ALA A 145 -27.53 -2.20 -7.63
CA ALA A 145 -28.24 -3.40 -8.05
C ALA A 145 -29.17 -3.96 -6.95
N ILE A 146 -28.88 -3.72 -5.67
CA ILE A 146 -29.68 -4.18 -4.53
C ILE A 146 -31.06 -3.51 -4.52
N ALA A 147 -31.15 -2.25 -4.95
CA ALA A 147 -32.41 -1.51 -5.01
C ALA A 147 -33.42 -2.15 -5.99
N THR A 148 -32.95 -2.98 -6.93
CA THR A 148 -33.80 -3.72 -7.88
C THR A 148 -34.41 -5.00 -7.31
N VAL A 149 -33.96 -5.44 -6.12
CA VAL A 149 -34.45 -6.67 -5.47
C VAL A 149 -34.74 -6.39 -3.98
N PRO A 150 -35.91 -5.79 -3.65
CA PRO A 150 -36.28 -5.43 -2.27
C PRO A 150 -36.34 -6.62 -1.29
N ASP A 151 -36.54 -7.84 -1.81
CA ASP A 151 -36.56 -9.09 -1.03
C ASP A 151 -35.29 -9.35 -0.23
N LEU A 152 -34.17 -8.73 -0.63
CA LEU A 152 -32.88 -8.95 -0.01
C LEU A 152 -32.51 -7.89 1.04
N TYR A 153 -33.35 -6.88 1.26
CA TYR A 153 -33.13 -5.84 2.27
C TYR A 153 -32.93 -6.36 3.70
N PRO A 154 -33.61 -7.44 4.16
CA PRO A 154 -33.34 -8.01 5.48
C PRO A 154 -31.89 -8.49 5.64
N ILE A 155 -31.25 -8.97 4.57
CA ILE A 155 -29.85 -9.42 4.61
C ILE A 155 -28.91 -8.23 4.79
N LEU A 156 -29.21 -7.10 4.13
CA LEU A 156 -28.46 -5.84 4.26
C LEU A 156 -28.45 -5.36 5.71
N VAL A 157 -29.61 -5.40 6.37
CA VAL A 157 -29.76 -5.01 7.78
C VAL A 157 -29.06 -6.01 8.71
N ASN A 158 -29.23 -7.31 8.49
CA ASN A 158 -28.63 -8.36 9.31
C ASN A 158 -27.09 -8.33 9.30
N LEU A 159 -26.49 -7.99 8.14
CA LEU A 159 -25.04 -7.82 8.00
C LEU A 159 -24.53 -6.46 8.46
N LYS A 160 -25.40 -5.59 8.98
CA LYS A 160 -25.08 -4.24 9.49
C LYS A 160 -24.50 -3.29 8.43
N ALA A 161 -24.67 -3.59 7.14
CA ALA A 161 -24.20 -2.75 6.05
C ALA A 161 -24.78 -1.33 6.12
N VAL A 162 -26.03 -1.20 6.59
CA VAL A 162 -26.70 0.09 6.82
C VAL A 162 -25.91 0.98 7.80
N SER A 163 -25.29 0.40 8.83
CA SER A 163 -24.49 1.19 9.78
C SER A 163 -23.25 1.76 9.11
N SER A 164 -22.53 0.92 8.36
CA SER A 164 -21.32 1.31 7.63
C SER A 164 -21.61 2.34 6.54
N LEU A 165 -22.74 2.23 5.83
CA LEU A 165 -23.20 3.25 4.87
C LEU A 165 -23.42 4.61 5.55
N LEU A 166 -24.10 4.63 6.71
CA LEU A 166 -24.34 5.88 7.44
C LEU A 166 -23.04 6.51 7.96
N GLU A 167 -22.05 5.71 8.35
CA GLU A 167 -20.73 6.23 8.74
C GLU A 167 -20.02 6.93 7.57
N LEU A 168 -20.22 6.45 6.33
CA LEU A 168 -19.67 7.07 5.13
C LEU A 168 -20.35 8.40 4.74
N LEU A 169 -21.51 8.76 5.30
CA LEU A 169 -22.12 10.07 5.05
C LEU A 169 -21.27 11.22 5.59
N SER A 170 -20.51 10.98 6.67
CA SER A 170 -19.59 11.95 7.26
C SER A 170 -18.17 11.85 6.69
N HIS A 171 -18.00 11.16 5.55
CA HIS A 171 -16.70 10.97 4.94
C HIS A 171 -16.11 12.31 4.43
N GLU A 172 -14.79 12.49 4.57
CA GLU A 172 -14.15 13.77 4.19
C GLU A 172 -14.21 14.06 2.68
N ASN A 173 -14.27 13.01 1.86
CA ASN A 173 -14.53 13.16 0.43
C ASN A 173 -16.04 13.18 0.18
N THR A 174 -16.49 14.31 -0.34
CA THR A 174 -17.90 14.56 -0.68
C THR A 174 -18.43 13.61 -1.73
N ASP A 175 -17.59 13.11 -2.65
CA ASP A 175 -18.03 12.21 -3.72
C ASP A 175 -18.55 10.88 -3.15
N ILE A 176 -17.90 10.36 -2.09
CA ILE A 176 -18.36 9.15 -1.39
C ILE A 176 -19.68 9.42 -0.66
N ALA A 177 -19.78 10.54 0.05
CA ALA A 177 -21.02 10.90 0.74
C ALA A 177 -22.20 11.05 -0.25
N VAL A 178 -21.96 11.66 -1.41
CA VAL A 178 -22.97 11.79 -2.48
C VAL A 178 -23.36 10.41 -3.04
N ALA A 179 -22.40 9.52 -3.28
CA ALA A 179 -22.69 8.16 -3.73
C ALA A 179 -23.58 7.38 -2.74
N VAL A 180 -23.31 7.50 -1.44
CA VAL A 180 -24.14 6.90 -0.39
C VAL A 180 -25.55 7.50 -0.38
N VAL A 181 -25.68 8.82 -0.52
CA VAL A 181 -27.01 9.47 -0.60
C VAL A 181 -27.79 8.97 -1.82
N ASN A 182 -27.15 8.86 -2.98
CA ASN A 182 -27.79 8.32 -4.18
C ASN A 182 -28.24 6.87 -3.97
N LEU A 183 -27.41 6.04 -3.34
CA LEU A 183 -27.77 4.66 -3.02
C LEU A 183 -28.96 4.60 -2.06
N LEU A 184 -28.97 5.42 -1.01
CA LEU A 184 -30.09 5.50 -0.08
C LEU A 184 -31.37 5.98 -0.77
N GLN A 185 -31.27 6.91 -1.72
CA GLN A 185 -32.41 7.37 -2.50
C GLN A 185 -33.02 6.22 -3.31
N GLU A 186 -32.21 5.40 -3.99
CA GLU A 186 -32.72 4.26 -4.75
C GLU A 186 -33.27 3.16 -3.86
N LEU A 187 -32.62 2.87 -2.73
CA LEU A 187 -33.11 1.89 -1.75
C LEU A 187 -34.46 2.30 -1.13
N THR A 188 -34.75 3.61 -1.10
CA THR A 188 -35.98 4.18 -0.54
C THR A 188 -36.96 4.68 -1.61
N ASP A 189 -36.81 4.24 -2.85
CA ASP A 189 -37.74 4.62 -3.91
C ASP A 189 -39.13 4.01 -3.71
N LEU A 190 -40.17 4.81 -3.92
CA LEU A 190 -41.56 4.44 -3.59
C LEU A 190 -42.03 3.21 -4.36
N ASP A 191 -41.54 3.02 -5.57
CA ASP A 191 -41.89 1.88 -6.40
C ASP A 191 -41.29 0.58 -5.81
N SER A 192 -40.02 0.59 -5.41
CA SER A 192 -39.35 -0.55 -4.76
C SER A 192 -39.94 -0.89 -3.38
N LEU A 193 -40.32 0.12 -2.58
CA LEU A 193 -40.87 -0.08 -1.23
C LEU A 193 -42.24 -0.79 -1.25
N ASN A 194 -43.01 -0.64 -2.32
CA ASN A 194 -44.32 -1.29 -2.46
C ASN A 194 -44.24 -2.76 -2.89
N GLU A 195 -43.08 -3.23 -3.36
CA GLU A 195 -42.90 -4.63 -3.79
C GLU A 195 -42.72 -5.59 -2.60
N ASN A 196 -42.09 -5.14 -1.51
CA ASN A 196 -41.92 -5.93 -0.29
C ASN A 196 -42.04 -5.07 0.97
N GLU A 197 -43.23 -5.07 1.56
CA GLU A 197 -43.58 -4.28 2.75
C GLU A 197 -42.81 -4.75 4.00
N GLU A 198 -42.63 -6.06 4.20
CA GLU A 198 -41.94 -6.61 5.38
C GLU A 198 -40.43 -6.33 5.35
N GLY A 199 -39.78 -6.52 4.20
CA GLY A 199 -38.35 -6.23 4.05
C GLY A 199 -38.05 -4.73 4.16
N THR A 200 -38.96 -3.92 3.66
CA THR A 200 -38.92 -2.46 3.75
C THR A 200 -39.06 -1.98 5.20
N GLU A 201 -40.01 -2.51 5.97
CA GLU A 201 -40.21 -2.10 7.36
C GLU A 201 -38.93 -2.30 8.19
N ILE A 202 -38.23 -3.43 8.00
CA ILE A 202 -36.96 -3.72 8.67
C ILE A 202 -35.86 -2.73 8.26
N LEU A 203 -35.77 -2.36 6.98
CA LEU A 203 -34.82 -1.37 6.50
C LEU A 203 -35.10 0.02 7.09
N ILE A 204 -36.36 0.45 7.08
CA ILE A 204 -36.76 1.75 7.61
C ILE A 204 -36.54 1.81 9.13
N ASP A 205 -36.87 0.75 9.88
CA ASP A 205 -36.61 0.68 11.32
C ASP A 205 -35.11 0.77 11.61
N ALA A 206 -34.27 0.08 10.82
CA ALA A 206 -32.83 0.19 10.93
C ALA A 206 -32.33 1.62 10.68
N LEU A 207 -32.83 2.30 9.64
CA LEU A 207 -32.47 3.70 9.31
C LEU A 207 -32.93 4.69 10.40
N LEU A 208 -34.13 4.52 10.93
CA LEU A 208 -34.68 5.34 12.02
C LEU A 208 -33.90 5.14 13.33
N SER A 209 -33.57 3.89 13.66
CA SER A 209 -32.79 3.54 14.85
C SER A 209 -31.42 4.23 14.87
N LYS A 210 -30.86 4.49 13.68
CA LYS A 210 -29.54 5.12 13.48
C LYS A 210 -29.61 6.63 13.25
N GLN A 211 -30.79 7.24 13.40
CA GLN A 211 -30.97 8.70 13.33
C GLN A 211 -30.46 9.31 12.02
N ILE A 212 -30.82 8.72 10.88
CA ILE A 212 -30.43 9.22 9.55
C ILE A 212 -30.74 10.71 9.33
N CYS A 213 -31.79 11.26 9.94
CA CYS A 213 -32.17 12.67 9.79
C CYS A 213 -31.41 13.65 10.70
N ALA A 214 -30.61 13.16 11.66
CA ALA A 214 -29.89 13.99 12.63
C ALA A 214 -28.38 14.09 12.37
N LEU A 215 -27.87 13.31 11.42
CA LEU A 215 -26.52 13.37 10.88
C LEU A 215 -26.38 14.60 9.96
#